data_AF-A0A9E2X1N8-F1
#
_entry.id   AF-A0A9E2X1N8-F1
#
_cell.length_a   1.000
_cell.length_b   1.000
_cell.length_c   1.000
_cell.angle_alpha   90.00
_cell.angle_beta   90.00
_cell.angle_gamma   90.00
#
_symmetry.space_group_name_H-M   'P 1'
#
loop_
_entity.id
_entity.type
_entity.pdbx_description
1 polymer ?
#
loop_
_entity_poly.entity_id
_entity_poly.type
_entity_poly.pdbx_seq_one_letter_code
_entity_poly.pdbx_strand_id
1 'polypeptide(L)'
;MAIEQANKELWEKFIDKYGIINDFVGERPTPYDCLLSRPNAFGWWTPIEDGSFFTGLYLAAACERAKFTDSDIDKDKARILAQGLLKMASISDVPGFIARGVSTDGRTHFPIGSNDQTIPWFYGLYSYLKTDIPSAEERVIIEKKLVEVVDAVRRSDWKFPSAGMFTGDFRDNLLHDRFLEVPCYLFLLRATYELTGENSWLEWYKNALLEYPEGATKTRAEICATGIVYDRAMWGERRDYLWIYVVKQASLVELARMEEDASIKANFQKGIENNRADVMEFVKQYSEFDNNDTKKFGNVNWGECYPTWYPQFTKEEAIELSRKRDSEKAGERKKYERNLMTNPLAAASIIALSGHSEDCELIDKVVSHYNYSKLYMGEFFFAEYAYYLRSCNK
;
A
#
# COMPACT_ATOMS: atom_id res chain seq x y z
N MET A 1 -16.12 -20.14 5.40
CA MET A 1 -15.30 -19.48 6.45
C MET A 1 -15.24 -17.99 6.13
N ALA A 2 -15.05 -17.11 7.12
CA ALA A 2 -15.02 -15.66 6.92
C ALA A 2 -13.99 -15.24 5.85
N ILE A 3 -12.82 -15.90 5.82
CA ILE A 3 -11.77 -15.61 4.84
C ILE A 3 -12.15 -15.95 3.39
N GLU A 4 -12.94 -17.01 3.18
CA GLU A 4 -13.46 -17.35 1.85
C GLU A 4 -14.53 -16.35 1.39
N GLN A 5 -15.31 -15.80 2.34
CA GLN A 5 -16.23 -14.71 2.01
C GLN A 5 -15.44 -13.44 1.65
N ALA A 6 -14.42 -13.08 2.43
CA ALA A 6 -13.54 -11.94 2.12
C ALA A 6 -12.96 -12.07 0.69
N ASN A 7 -12.37 -13.22 0.37
CA ASN A 7 -11.82 -13.47 -0.96
C ASN A 7 -12.89 -13.32 -2.06
N LYS A 8 -14.02 -14.01 -1.90
CA LYS A 8 -15.11 -13.93 -2.88
C LYS A 8 -15.57 -12.49 -3.10
N GLU A 9 -15.86 -11.76 -2.04
CA GLU A 9 -16.40 -10.40 -2.12
C GLU A 9 -15.36 -9.42 -2.70
N LEU A 10 -14.07 -9.60 -2.40
CA LEU A 10 -12.99 -8.79 -2.98
C LEU A 10 -12.94 -8.97 -4.51
N TRP A 11 -12.93 -10.22 -4.97
CA TRP A 11 -12.85 -10.55 -6.40
C TRP A 11 -14.13 -10.21 -7.18
N GLU A 12 -15.30 -10.31 -6.57
CA GLU A 12 -16.57 -9.99 -7.24
C GLU A 12 -16.86 -8.49 -7.32
N LYS A 13 -16.42 -7.70 -6.32
CA LYS A 13 -16.84 -6.29 -6.19
C LYS A 13 -15.73 -5.27 -6.38
N PHE A 14 -14.50 -5.59 -6.02
CA PHE A 14 -13.44 -4.59 -5.87
C PHE A 14 -12.27 -4.78 -6.83
N ILE A 15 -11.98 -6.01 -7.25
CA ILE A 15 -10.96 -6.25 -8.27
C ILE A 15 -11.54 -5.92 -9.65
N ASP A 16 -10.92 -4.97 -10.33
CA ASP A 16 -11.33 -4.57 -11.66
C ASP A 16 -10.86 -5.57 -12.74
N LYS A 17 -11.32 -5.33 -13.98
CA LYS A 17 -10.94 -6.14 -15.15
C LYS A 17 -9.44 -6.10 -15.50
N TYR A 18 -8.66 -5.23 -14.85
CA TYR A 18 -7.22 -5.10 -15.01
C TYR A 18 -6.44 -5.74 -13.86
N GLY A 19 -7.13 -6.35 -12.88
CA GLY A 19 -6.48 -6.95 -11.71
C GLY A 19 -6.06 -5.93 -10.66
N ILE A 20 -6.69 -4.75 -10.62
CA ILE A 20 -6.44 -3.70 -9.62
C ILE A 20 -7.60 -3.62 -8.63
N ILE A 21 -7.29 -3.58 -7.34
CA ILE A 21 -8.26 -3.36 -6.26
C ILE A 21 -8.74 -1.92 -6.28
N ASN A 22 -10.06 -1.70 -6.32
CA ASN A 22 -10.68 -0.41 -6.09
C ASN A 22 -10.82 -0.12 -4.59
N ASP A 23 -10.63 1.15 -4.19
CA ASP A 23 -10.75 1.65 -2.81
C ASP A 23 -12.15 1.42 -2.22
N PHE A 24 -13.18 1.59 -3.06
CA PHE A 24 -14.57 1.37 -2.68
C PHE A 24 -15.46 1.11 -3.90
N VAL A 25 -16.69 0.67 -3.64
CA VAL A 25 -17.74 0.54 -4.66
C VAL A 25 -18.17 1.92 -5.18
N GLY A 26 -18.10 2.13 -6.49
CA GLY A 26 -18.46 3.40 -7.11
C GLY A 26 -18.18 3.41 -8.61
N GLU A 27 -18.69 4.44 -9.28
CA GLU A 27 -18.42 4.62 -10.70
C GLU A 27 -16.92 4.88 -10.92
N ARG A 28 -16.28 4.08 -11.80
CA ARG A 28 -14.88 4.32 -12.18
C ARG A 28 -14.78 5.65 -12.94
N PRO A 29 -13.79 6.52 -12.64
CA PRO A 29 -13.60 7.77 -13.37
C PRO A 29 -13.51 7.56 -14.89
N THR A 30 -14.10 8.48 -15.65
CA THR A 30 -13.97 8.50 -17.11
C THR A 30 -12.62 9.10 -17.52
N PRO A 31 -12.19 8.94 -18.79
CA PRO A 31 -11.02 9.64 -19.30
C PRO A 31 -11.12 11.15 -19.11
N TYR A 32 -12.32 11.71 -19.28
CA TYR A 32 -12.56 13.14 -19.09
C TYR A 32 -12.31 13.57 -17.64
N ASP A 33 -12.75 12.77 -16.66
CA ASP A 33 -12.51 13.06 -15.25
C ASP A 33 -11.02 13.03 -14.92
N CYS A 34 -10.29 12.03 -15.38
CA CYS A 34 -8.85 11.95 -15.13
C CYS A 34 -8.06 13.06 -15.84
N LEU A 35 -8.36 13.36 -17.12
CA LEU A 35 -7.68 14.43 -17.87
C LEU A 35 -7.90 15.80 -17.25
N LEU A 36 -9.10 16.05 -16.70
CA LEU A 36 -9.41 17.29 -16.00
C LEU A 36 -9.07 17.26 -14.52
N SER A 37 -8.52 16.17 -13.98
CA SER A 37 -8.21 16.08 -12.54
C SER A 37 -9.47 16.28 -11.67
N ARG A 38 -10.54 15.54 -11.96
CA ARG A 38 -11.78 15.48 -11.19
C ARG A 38 -11.80 14.22 -10.30
N PRO A 39 -12.04 14.35 -8.99
CA PRO A 39 -12.34 15.59 -8.28
C PRO A 39 -11.09 16.41 -7.96
N ASN A 40 -9.90 15.81 -7.99
CA ASN A 40 -8.64 16.50 -7.82
C ASN A 40 -7.51 15.77 -8.57
N ALA A 41 -6.36 16.43 -8.76
CA ALA A 41 -5.22 15.90 -9.51
C ALA A 41 -4.52 14.69 -8.88
N PHE A 42 -4.77 14.41 -7.60
CA PHE A 42 -4.28 13.18 -6.95
C PHE A 42 -5.18 11.97 -7.25
N GLY A 43 -6.41 12.20 -7.72
CA GLY A 43 -7.42 11.16 -7.79
C GLY A 43 -8.01 10.78 -6.43
N TRP A 44 -7.73 11.57 -5.39
CA TRP A 44 -8.25 11.30 -4.05
C TRP A 44 -9.77 11.32 -4.04
N TRP A 45 -10.36 10.44 -3.23
CA TRP A 45 -11.80 10.24 -3.10
C TRP A 45 -12.47 9.64 -4.33
N THR A 46 -11.73 8.91 -5.16
CA THR A 46 -12.27 8.12 -6.27
C THR A 46 -12.08 6.62 -6.01
N PRO A 47 -12.86 5.73 -6.64
CA PRO A 47 -12.68 4.28 -6.49
C PRO A 47 -11.29 3.77 -6.88
N ILE A 48 -10.51 4.52 -7.66
CA ILE A 48 -9.17 4.11 -8.14
C ILE A 48 -8.03 4.80 -7.39
N GLU A 49 -8.33 5.47 -6.27
CA GLU A 49 -7.40 6.31 -5.49
C GLU A 49 -6.13 5.57 -5.07
N ASP A 50 -6.24 4.34 -4.56
CA ASP A 50 -5.14 3.61 -3.94
C ASP A 50 -4.92 2.22 -4.57
N GLY A 51 -5.27 2.06 -5.85
CA GLY A 51 -5.30 0.74 -6.49
C GLY A 51 -3.97 0.01 -6.51
N SER A 52 -2.89 0.65 -6.96
CA SER A 52 -1.53 0.08 -6.89
C SER A 52 -1.05 -0.16 -5.46
N PHE A 53 -1.46 0.69 -4.50
CA PHE A 53 -1.13 0.50 -3.08
C PHE A 53 -1.73 -0.83 -2.60
N PHE A 54 -3.06 -0.99 -2.73
CA PHE A 54 -3.77 -2.16 -2.20
C PHE A 54 -3.40 -3.43 -2.94
N THR A 55 -3.33 -3.36 -4.26
CA THR A 55 -3.01 -4.52 -5.10
C THR A 55 -1.59 -5.03 -4.80
N GLY A 56 -0.63 -4.13 -4.57
CA GLY A 56 0.73 -4.47 -4.19
C GLY A 56 0.79 -5.27 -2.89
N LEU A 57 0.11 -4.80 -1.83
CA LEU A 57 0.03 -5.55 -0.59
C LEU A 57 -0.75 -6.86 -0.74
N TYR A 58 -1.92 -6.82 -1.38
CA TYR A 58 -2.76 -8.01 -1.55
C TYR A 58 -2.08 -9.10 -2.37
N LEU A 59 -1.24 -8.75 -3.36
CA LEU A 59 -0.48 -9.74 -4.12
C LEU A 59 0.39 -10.64 -3.22
N ALA A 60 1.01 -10.09 -2.17
CA ALA A 60 1.77 -10.90 -1.21
C ALA A 60 0.86 -11.91 -0.47
N ALA A 61 -0.34 -11.49 -0.07
CA ALA A 61 -1.34 -12.36 0.55
C ALA A 61 -1.86 -13.44 -0.41
N ALA A 62 -2.14 -13.06 -1.66
CA ALA A 62 -2.61 -13.96 -2.70
C ALA A 62 -1.56 -15.04 -3.02
N CYS A 63 -0.26 -14.68 -2.99
CA CYS A 63 0.84 -15.64 -3.10
C CYS A 63 0.84 -16.66 -1.96
N GLU A 64 0.72 -16.21 -0.71
CA GLU A 64 0.66 -17.10 0.45
C GLU A 64 -0.62 -17.97 0.43
N ARG A 65 -1.76 -17.43 -0.03
CA ARG A 65 -2.99 -18.20 -0.27
C ARG A 65 -2.79 -19.28 -1.33
N ALA A 66 -2.18 -18.95 -2.47
CA ALA A 66 -1.90 -19.89 -3.53
C ALA A 66 -0.98 -21.02 -3.05
N LYS A 67 0.02 -20.70 -2.22
CA LYS A 67 0.88 -21.69 -1.57
C LYS A 67 0.12 -22.57 -0.58
N PHE A 68 -0.78 -21.98 0.21
CA PHE A 68 -1.56 -22.71 1.23
C PHE A 68 -2.58 -23.66 0.60
N THR A 69 -3.25 -23.24 -0.47
CA THR A 69 -4.30 -24.01 -1.13
C THR A 69 -3.77 -24.97 -2.20
N ASP A 70 -2.57 -24.68 -2.73
CA ASP A 70 -1.99 -25.30 -3.92
C ASP A 70 -2.94 -25.33 -5.14
N SER A 71 -3.84 -24.34 -5.22
CA SER A 71 -4.86 -24.27 -6.28
C SER A 71 -4.40 -23.44 -7.46
N ASP A 72 -4.57 -23.96 -8.68
CA ASP A 72 -4.29 -23.23 -9.91
C ASP A 72 -5.13 -21.94 -10.02
N ILE A 73 -6.36 -21.95 -9.49
CA ILE A 73 -7.23 -20.76 -9.47
C ILE A 73 -6.60 -19.63 -8.65
N ASP A 74 -6.01 -19.95 -7.50
CA ASP A 74 -5.38 -18.94 -6.65
C ASP A 74 -4.01 -18.51 -7.21
N LYS A 75 -3.29 -19.39 -7.91
CA LYS A 75 -2.09 -19.04 -8.70
C LYS A 75 -2.44 -18.08 -9.84
N ASP A 76 -3.54 -18.31 -10.55
CA ASP A 76 -4.02 -17.44 -11.63
C ASP A 76 -4.48 -16.07 -11.13
N LYS A 77 -5.13 -16.04 -9.95
CA LYS A 77 -5.44 -14.79 -9.26
C LYS A 77 -4.17 -13.97 -8.97
N ALA A 78 -3.12 -14.59 -8.44
CA ALA A 78 -1.84 -13.91 -8.21
C ALA A 78 -1.23 -13.37 -9.52
N ARG A 79 -1.29 -14.15 -10.62
CA ARG A 79 -0.87 -13.68 -11.96
C ARG A 79 -1.66 -12.45 -12.42
N ILE A 80 -2.99 -12.47 -12.31
CA ILE A 80 -3.85 -11.35 -12.71
C ILE A 80 -3.45 -10.05 -11.99
N LEU A 81 -3.24 -10.12 -10.67
CA LEU A 81 -2.81 -8.97 -9.86
C LEU A 81 -1.42 -8.47 -10.30
N ALA A 82 -0.46 -9.36 -10.52
CA ALA A 82 0.88 -9.00 -10.99
C ALA A 82 0.85 -8.31 -12.37
N GLN A 83 0.04 -8.81 -13.30
CA GLN A 83 -0.16 -8.19 -14.61
C GLN A 83 -0.83 -6.81 -14.50
N GLY A 84 -1.78 -6.65 -13.58
CA GLY A 84 -2.37 -5.35 -13.26
C GLY A 84 -1.33 -4.34 -12.78
N LEU A 85 -0.48 -4.74 -11.83
CA LEU A 85 0.62 -3.89 -11.34
C LEU A 85 1.60 -3.52 -12.46
N LEU A 86 1.99 -4.45 -13.32
CA LEU A 86 2.84 -4.16 -14.48
C LEU A 86 2.21 -3.13 -15.42
N LYS A 87 0.89 -3.22 -15.64
CA LYS A 87 0.14 -2.23 -16.41
C LYS A 87 0.24 -0.84 -15.78
N MET A 88 0.10 -0.71 -14.45
CA MET A 88 0.18 0.58 -13.76
C MET A 88 1.54 1.27 -13.92
N ALA A 89 2.60 0.50 -14.18
CA ALA A 89 3.95 0.99 -14.46
C ALA A 89 4.24 1.24 -15.96
N SER A 90 3.25 1.03 -16.84
CA SER A 90 3.44 1.02 -18.30
C SER A 90 2.48 1.93 -19.07
N ILE A 91 1.60 2.66 -18.38
CA ILE A 91 0.60 3.54 -19.03
C ILE A 91 1.07 4.98 -19.23
N SER A 92 2.14 5.38 -18.54
CA SER A 92 2.74 6.72 -18.61
C SER A 92 4.11 6.65 -19.27
N ASP A 93 4.44 7.67 -20.06
CA ASP A 93 5.77 7.82 -20.66
C ASP A 93 6.79 8.47 -19.70
N VAL A 94 6.37 8.86 -18.50
CA VAL A 94 7.25 9.46 -17.48
C VAL A 94 8.01 8.36 -16.73
N PRO A 95 9.35 8.31 -16.83
CA PRO A 95 10.14 7.28 -16.14
C PRO A 95 9.91 7.29 -14.63
N GLY A 96 9.73 6.12 -14.03
CA GLY A 96 9.50 5.97 -12.59
C GLY A 96 8.07 6.29 -12.11
N PHE A 97 7.17 6.69 -13.01
CA PHE A 97 5.77 6.93 -12.66
C PHE A 97 5.01 5.60 -12.51
N ILE A 98 4.37 5.42 -11.37
CA ILE A 98 3.39 4.37 -11.13
C ILE A 98 2.01 5.01 -11.02
N ALA A 99 1.05 4.52 -11.80
CA ALA A 99 -0.33 4.97 -11.70
C ALA A 99 -1.04 4.40 -10.48
N ARG A 100 -1.98 5.14 -9.91
CA ARG A 100 -2.88 4.66 -8.84
C ARG A 100 -3.91 3.66 -9.35
N GLY A 101 -4.39 3.91 -10.56
CA GLY A 101 -5.36 3.11 -11.30
C GLY A 101 -5.61 3.71 -12.69
N VAL A 102 -6.53 3.12 -13.44
CA VAL A 102 -6.91 3.59 -14.78
C VAL A 102 -8.39 3.89 -14.88
N SER A 103 -8.71 4.88 -15.71
CA SER A 103 -10.06 5.29 -16.08
C SER A 103 -10.79 4.20 -16.88
N THR A 104 -12.05 4.44 -17.25
CA THR A 104 -12.87 3.47 -18.01
C THR A 104 -12.27 3.03 -19.35
N ASP A 105 -11.36 3.81 -19.94
CA ASP A 105 -10.60 3.45 -21.16
C ASP A 105 -9.41 2.49 -20.92
N GLY A 106 -9.03 2.27 -19.66
CA GLY A 106 -7.89 1.43 -19.29
C GLY A 106 -6.51 2.04 -19.54
N ARG A 107 -6.42 3.34 -19.80
CA ARG A 107 -5.15 4.03 -20.08
C ARG A 107 -5.04 5.37 -19.37
N THR A 108 -6.08 6.19 -19.43
CA THR A 108 -6.04 7.52 -18.82
C THR A 108 -5.98 7.37 -17.29
N HIS A 109 -5.20 8.22 -16.63
CA HIS A 109 -4.93 8.14 -15.19
C HIS A 109 -4.77 9.53 -14.57
N PHE A 110 -4.85 9.60 -13.24
CA PHE A 110 -4.54 10.83 -12.51
C PHE A 110 -3.03 11.15 -12.58
N PRO A 111 -2.65 12.43 -12.66
CA PRO A 111 -1.28 12.81 -12.98
C PRO A 111 -0.30 12.77 -11.80
N ILE A 112 -0.74 12.89 -10.54
CA ILE A 112 0.20 13.04 -9.42
C ILE A 112 0.75 11.70 -8.93
N GLY A 113 2.08 11.59 -8.94
CA GLY A 113 2.85 10.47 -8.39
C GLY A 113 2.82 10.42 -6.85
N SER A 114 3.26 9.30 -6.25
CA SER A 114 3.50 9.20 -4.81
C SER A 114 4.30 7.95 -4.45
N ASN A 115 4.94 7.97 -3.28
CA ASN A 115 5.50 6.75 -2.69
C ASN A 115 4.40 5.73 -2.33
N ASP A 116 3.19 6.18 -2.01
CA ASP A 116 2.09 5.32 -1.59
C ASP A 116 1.67 4.33 -2.70
N GLN A 117 1.64 4.73 -3.97
CA GLN A 117 1.41 3.75 -5.05
C GLN A 117 2.67 2.95 -5.42
N THR A 118 3.86 3.52 -5.25
CA THR A 118 5.10 2.96 -5.83
C THR A 118 5.74 1.90 -4.94
N ILE A 119 5.76 2.11 -3.62
CA ILE A 119 6.43 1.17 -2.71
C ILE A 119 5.64 -0.14 -2.57
N PRO A 120 4.31 -0.15 -2.35
CA PRO A 120 3.55 -1.39 -2.34
C PRO A 120 3.56 -2.10 -3.69
N TRP A 121 3.54 -1.36 -4.80
CA TRP A 121 3.71 -1.92 -6.14
C TRP A 121 5.02 -2.71 -6.25
N PHE A 122 6.13 -2.12 -5.81
CA PHE A 122 7.43 -2.78 -5.79
C PHE A 122 7.41 -4.00 -4.86
N TYR A 123 6.92 -3.83 -3.62
CA TYR A 123 6.85 -4.88 -2.61
C TYR A 123 6.05 -6.10 -3.07
N GLY A 124 4.88 -5.88 -3.69
CA GLY A 124 4.02 -6.95 -4.19
C GLY A 124 4.67 -7.76 -5.29
N LEU A 125 5.21 -7.08 -6.30
CA LEU A 125 5.90 -7.74 -7.41
C LEU A 125 7.19 -8.44 -6.96
N TYR A 126 7.96 -7.81 -6.06
CA TYR A 126 9.12 -8.44 -5.42
C TYR A 126 8.73 -9.70 -4.64
N SER A 127 7.61 -9.67 -3.91
CA SER A 127 7.11 -10.84 -3.18
C SER A 127 6.66 -11.95 -4.12
N TYR A 128 5.99 -11.60 -5.22
CA TYR A 128 5.56 -12.53 -6.25
C TYR A 128 6.73 -13.24 -6.94
N LEU A 129 7.83 -12.52 -7.21
CA LEU A 129 9.06 -13.11 -7.76
C LEU A 129 9.69 -14.19 -6.86
N LYS A 130 9.46 -14.14 -5.55
CA LYS A 130 9.98 -15.15 -4.61
C LYS A 130 9.16 -16.45 -4.57
N THR A 131 8.05 -16.51 -5.29
CA THR A 131 7.22 -17.72 -5.42
C THR A 131 7.65 -18.57 -6.60
N ASP A 132 7.00 -19.71 -6.82
CA ASP A 132 7.10 -20.55 -8.02
C ASP A 132 6.03 -20.21 -9.09
N ILE A 133 5.17 -19.22 -8.83
CA ILE A 133 4.05 -18.85 -9.70
C ILE A 133 4.50 -18.19 -11.02
N PRO A 134 5.42 -17.21 -11.05
CA PRO A 134 5.82 -16.58 -12.30
C PRO A 134 6.68 -17.53 -13.15
N SER A 135 6.35 -17.57 -14.44
CA SER A 135 7.18 -18.16 -15.48
C SER A 135 8.54 -17.49 -15.59
N ALA A 136 9.49 -18.14 -16.27
CA ALA A 136 10.81 -17.56 -16.51
C ALA A 136 10.74 -16.24 -17.27
N GLU A 137 9.85 -16.15 -18.27
CA GLU A 137 9.61 -14.95 -19.06
C GLU A 137 9.00 -13.82 -18.20
N GLU A 138 8.01 -14.13 -17.37
CA GLU A 138 7.43 -13.15 -16.45
C GLU A 138 8.45 -12.61 -15.45
N ARG A 139 9.34 -13.47 -14.92
CA ARG A 139 10.41 -13.03 -14.01
C ARG A 139 11.28 -11.97 -14.66
N VAL A 140 11.78 -12.23 -15.87
CA VAL A 140 12.63 -11.27 -16.59
C VAL A 140 11.91 -9.94 -16.83
N ILE A 141 10.63 -9.97 -17.18
CA ILE A 141 9.83 -8.76 -17.40
C ILE A 141 9.67 -7.96 -16.10
N ILE A 142 9.31 -8.64 -15.02
CA ILE A 142 9.05 -8.00 -13.72
C ILE A 142 10.34 -7.45 -13.13
N GLU A 143 11.42 -8.23 -13.08
CA GLU A 143 12.73 -7.81 -12.58
C GLU A 143 13.22 -6.56 -13.32
N LYS A 144 13.18 -6.60 -14.66
CA LYS A 144 13.55 -5.45 -15.48
C LYS A 144 12.72 -4.21 -15.14
N LYS A 145 11.40 -4.35 -14.99
CA LYS A 145 10.52 -3.21 -14.71
C LYS A 145 10.74 -2.67 -13.29
N LEU A 146 10.96 -3.52 -12.30
CA LEU A 146 11.29 -3.11 -10.93
C LEU A 146 12.58 -2.28 -10.90
N VAL A 147 13.63 -2.77 -11.55
CA VAL A 147 14.93 -2.06 -11.62
C VAL A 147 14.78 -0.75 -12.39
N GLU A 148 14.07 -0.74 -13.52
CA GLU A 148 13.80 0.47 -14.31
C GLU A 148 13.14 1.57 -13.48
N VAL A 149 12.09 1.23 -12.71
CA VAL A 149 11.36 2.20 -11.88
C VAL A 149 12.23 2.70 -10.74
N VAL A 150 12.93 1.82 -10.02
CA VAL A 150 13.79 2.25 -8.90
C VAL A 150 14.95 3.10 -9.39
N ASP A 151 15.58 2.76 -10.52
CA ASP A 151 16.65 3.57 -11.09
C ASP A 151 16.15 4.96 -11.51
N ALA A 152 14.95 5.05 -12.09
CA ALA A 152 14.32 6.33 -12.40
C ALA A 152 14.06 7.18 -11.15
N VAL A 153 13.48 6.59 -10.10
CA VAL A 153 13.25 7.28 -8.82
C VAL A 153 14.56 7.73 -8.18
N ARG A 154 15.61 6.91 -8.21
CA ARG A 154 16.95 7.27 -7.73
C ARG A 154 17.54 8.45 -8.50
N ARG A 155 17.42 8.47 -9.84
CA ARG A 155 17.86 9.61 -10.68
C ARG A 155 17.07 10.88 -10.41
N SER A 156 15.86 10.75 -9.89
CA SER A 156 15.01 11.85 -9.41
C SER A 156 15.21 12.18 -7.93
N ASP A 157 16.39 11.86 -7.37
CA ASP A 157 16.74 12.19 -5.98
C ASP A 157 15.72 11.60 -4.97
N TRP A 158 15.21 10.41 -5.29
CA TRP A 158 14.22 9.68 -4.49
C TRP A 158 12.88 10.39 -4.28
N LYS A 159 12.56 11.30 -5.20
CA LYS A 159 11.25 11.97 -5.29
C LYS A 159 10.42 11.31 -6.38
N PHE A 160 9.12 11.20 -6.18
CA PHE A 160 8.27 10.42 -7.08
C PHE A 160 7.72 11.32 -8.18
N PRO A 161 7.97 10.99 -9.45
CA PRO A 161 7.62 11.87 -10.57
C PRO A 161 6.11 11.94 -10.75
N SER A 162 5.63 13.07 -11.26
CA SER A 162 4.25 13.25 -11.73
C SER A 162 4.19 13.29 -13.26
N ALA A 163 3.01 13.06 -13.81
CA ALA A 163 2.75 12.92 -15.23
C ALA A 163 1.76 13.98 -15.74
N GLY A 164 1.42 13.91 -17.03
CA GLY A 164 0.46 14.83 -17.66
C GLY A 164 0.90 16.28 -17.49
N MET A 165 -0.01 17.16 -17.08
CA MET A 165 0.28 18.59 -16.86
C MET A 165 1.26 18.86 -15.70
N PHE A 166 1.52 17.87 -14.85
CA PHE A 166 2.48 17.93 -13.73
C PHE A 166 3.81 17.27 -14.08
N THR A 167 4.07 16.98 -15.37
CA THR A 167 5.35 16.40 -15.80
C THR A 167 6.49 17.35 -15.45
N GLY A 168 7.50 16.82 -14.74
CA GLY A 168 8.62 17.60 -14.19
C GLY A 168 8.45 17.96 -12.71
N ASP A 169 7.24 17.83 -12.16
CA ASP A 169 7.00 17.93 -10.73
C ASP A 169 7.20 16.57 -10.03
N PHE A 170 7.44 16.66 -8.71
CA PHE A 170 7.60 15.50 -7.86
C PHE A 170 6.71 15.56 -6.62
N ARG A 171 6.39 14.40 -6.06
CA ARG A 171 5.67 14.23 -4.79
C ARG A 171 6.43 13.25 -3.91
N ASP A 172 6.36 13.47 -2.60
CA ASP A 172 7.09 12.71 -1.58
C ASP A 172 8.61 12.73 -1.79
N ASN A 173 9.35 12.31 -0.77
CA ASN A 173 10.80 12.19 -0.83
C ASN A 173 11.22 11.11 0.16
N LEU A 174 11.79 10.00 -0.31
CA LEU A 174 12.22 8.93 0.59
C LEU A 174 13.42 9.30 1.47
N LEU A 175 14.09 10.42 1.22
CA LEU A 175 15.21 10.89 2.02
C LEU A 175 14.77 11.59 3.32
N HIS A 176 13.47 11.82 3.53
CA HIS A 176 12.98 12.35 4.80
C HIS A 176 13.31 11.44 5.99
N ASP A 177 13.16 11.99 7.19
CA ASP A 177 13.56 11.36 8.45
C ASP A 177 12.49 10.45 9.07
N ARG A 178 11.30 10.36 8.47
CA ARG A 178 10.17 9.64 9.07
C ARG A 178 10.31 8.13 8.88
N PHE A 179 9.78 7.37 9.84
CA PHE A 179 9.60 5.92 9.71
C PHE A 179 8.71 5.54 8.51
N LEU A 180 7.86 6.45 8.01
CA LEU A 180 7.14 6.24 6.74
C LEU A 180 8.03 6.10 5.50
N GLU A 181 9.21 6.73 5.50
CA GLU A 181 10.11 6.72 4.35
C GLU A 181 11.32 5.81 4.56
N VAL A 182 11.95 5.89 5.72
CA VAL A 182 13.23 5.25 6.03
C VAL A 182 13.27 3.75 5.68
N PRO A 183 12.38 2.87 6.18
CA PRO A 183 12.39 1.46 5.83
C PRO A 183 12.11 1.22 4.34
N CYS A 184 11.33 2.08 3.68
CA CYS A 184 11.08 1.94 2.24
C CYS A 184 12.33 2.27 1.43
N TYR A 185 13.04 3.34 1.79
CA TYR A 185 14.29 3.73 1.15
C TYR A 185 15.33 2.61 1.23
N LEU A 186 15.56 2.12 2.45
CA LEU A 186 16.49 1.03 2.72
C LEU A 186 16.07 -0.24 1.97
N PHE A 187 14.77 -0.55 1.97
CA PHE A 187 14.24 -1.73 1.27
C PHE A 187 14.46 -1.66 -0.24
N LEU A 188 14.18 -0.52 -0.89
CA LEU A 188 14.41 -0.38 -2.33
C LEU A 188 15.89 -0.60 -2.68
N LEU A 189 16.82 -0.05 -1.89
CA LEU A 189 18.26 -0.26 -2.11
C LEU A 189 18.65 -1.73 -1.95
N ARG A 190 18.29 -2.34 -0.82
CA ARG A 190 18.67 -3.73 -0.50
C ARG A 190 18.04 -4.74 -1.46
N ALA A 191 16.75 -4.58 -1.78
CA ALA A 191 16.04 -5.46 -2.69
C ALA A 191 16.53 -5.31 -4.13
N THR A 192 16.88 -4.08 -4.58
CA THR A 192 17.44 -3.90 -5.92
C THR A 192 18.82 -4.54 -6.07
N TYR A 193 19.64 -4.55 -5.01
CA TYR A 193 20.85 -5.38 -5.00
C TYR A 193 20.53 -6.87 -5.15
N GLU A 194 19.54 -7.41 -4.44
CA GLU A 194 19.16 -8.83 -4.60
C GLU A 194 18.69 -9.16 -6.02
N LEU A 195 18.03 -8.21 -6.70
CA LEU A 195 17.58 -8.39 -8.08
C LEU A 195 18.70 -8.30 -9.12
N THR A 196 19.75 -7.52 -8.85
CA THR A 196 20.76 -7.15 -9.87
C THR A 196 22.15 -7.73 -9.61
N GLY A 197 22.52 -7.97 -8.35
CA GLY A 197 23.88 -8.26 -7.93
C GLY A 197 24.85 -7.08 -8.08
N GLU A 198 24.38 -5.88 -8.41
CA GLU A 198 25.23 -4.70 -8.61
C GLU A 198 25.67 -4.09 -7.28
N ASN A 199 26.97 -4.17 -6.96
CA ASN A 199 27.53 -3.75 -5.67
C ASN A 199 27.26 -2.28 -5.27
N SER A 200 27.01 -1.39 -6.23
CA SER A 200 26.64 0.00 -5.96
C SER A 200 25.38 0.10 -5.09
N TRP A 201 24.37 -0.73 -5.33
CA TRP A 201 23.13 -0.75 -4.52
C TRP A 201 23.39 -1.16 -3.08
N LEU A 202 24.27 -2.15 -2.88
CA LEU A 202 24.66 -2.60 -1.55
C LEU A 202 25.48 -1.54 -0.80
N GLU A 203 26.37 -0.83 -1.50
CA GLU A 203 27.13 0.27 -0.92
C GLU A 203 26.22 1.45 -0.53
N TRP A 204 25.29 1.84 -1.39
CA TRP A 204 24.29 2.86 -1.07
C TRP A 204 23.42 2.45 0.11
N TYR A 205 22.98 1.19 0.18
CA TYR A 205 22.27 0.65 1.34
C TYR A 205 23.08 0.80 2.62
N LYS A 206 24.34 0.35 2.63
CA LYS A 206 25.23 0.43 3.80
C LYS A 206 25.48 1.86 4.25
N ASN A 207 25.67 2.78 3.31
CA ASN A 207 25.83 4.21 3.62
C ASN A 207 24.53 4.81 4.18
N ALA A 208 23.39 4.48 3.57
CA ALA A 208 22.08 4.96 4.01
C ALA A 208 21.75 4.50 5.44
N LEU A 209 22.14 3.29 5.85
CA LEU A 209 21.92 2.79 7.22
C LEU A 209 22.51 3.72 8.29
N LEU A 210 23.71 4.25 8.01
CA LEU A 210 24.50 5.09 8.93
C LEU A 210 24.21 6.58 8.78
N GLU A 211 23.47 6.96 7.74
CA GLU A 211 23.08 8.33 7.45
C GLU A 211 22.15 8.86 8.54
N TYR A 212 22.40 10.10 8.97
CA TYR A 212 21.43 10.92 9.69
C TYR A 212 20.63 11.72 8.66
N PRO A 213 19.34 11.40 8.45
CA PRO A 213 18.50 12.21 7.57
C PRO A 213 18.48 13.67 8.03
N GLU A 214 18.22 14.60 7.11
CA GLU A 214 18.15 16.03 7.45
C GLU A 214 17.15 16.29 8.59
N GLY A 215 17.62 16.95 9.66
CA GLY A 215 16.82 17.24 10.85
C GLY A 215 16.70 16.10 11.86
N ALA A 216 17.18 14.90 11.56
CA ALA A 216 17.10 13.75 12.44
C ALA A 216 18.18 13.76 13.53
N THR A 217 17.84 13.20 14.70
CA THR A 217 18.79 12.93 15.79
C THR A 217 19.24 11.46 15.85
N LYS A 218 18.77 10.66 14.89
CA LYS A 218 18.99 9.22 14.80
C LYS A 218 19.42 8.87 13.38
N THR A 219 20.25 7.86 13.25
CA THR A 219 20.53 7.22 11.96
C THR A 219 19.27 6.54 11.40
N ARG A 220 19.24 6.28 10.09
CA ARG A 220 18.15 5.50 9.48
C ARG A 220 17.94 4.13 10.13
N ALA A 221 19.02 3.43 10.50
CA ALA A 221 18.94 2.16 11.21
C ALA A 221 18.27 2.31 12.59
N GLU A 222 18.57 3.37 13.34
CA GLU A 222 17.96 3.66 14.64
C GLU A 222 16.50 4.13 14.54
N ILE A 223 16.13 4.84 13.46
CA ILE A 223 14.74 5.19 13.16
C ILE A 223 13.94 3.90 12.89
N CYS A 224 14.48 3.00 12.08
CA CYS A 224 13.90 1.66 11.88
C CYS A 224 13.71 0.91 13.20
N ALA A 225 14.69 0.95 14.11
CA ALA A 225 14.58 0.31 15.43
C ALA A 225 13.52 0.96 16.33
N THR A 226 13.28 2.25 16.18
CA THR A 226 12.25 2.97 16.95
C THR A 226 10.84 2.60 16.46
N GLY A 227 10.66 2.48 15.15
CA GLY A 227 9.38 2.11 14.54
C GLY A 227 8.39 3.27 14.44
N ILE A 228 7.10 2.96 14.34
CA ILE A 228 5.95 3.89 14.19
C ILE A 228 5.94 4.96 15.28
N VAL A 229 6.41 4.62 16.50
CA VAL A 229 6.53 5.56 17.62
C VAL A 229 7.35 6.80 17.26
N TYR A 230 8.34 6.67 16.37
CA TYR A 230 9.15 7.78 15.91
C TYR A 230 8.29 8.87 15.22
N ASP A 231 7.37 8.47 14.34
CA ASP A 231 6.49 9.39 13.63
C ASP A 231 5.40 9.98 14.53
N ARG A 232 4.87 9.18 15.46
CA ARG A 232 3.83 9.66 16.40
C ARG A 232 4.34 10.81 17.27
N ALA A 233 5.63 10.80 17.61
CA ALA A 233 6.25 11.93 18.31
C ALA A 233 6.21 13.24 17.50
N MET A 234 6.12 13.17 16.17
CA MET A 234 6.08 14.35 15.29
C MET A 234 4.67 14.89 15.08
N TRP A 235 3.66 14.02 14.97
CA TRP A 235 2.30 14.44 14.55
C TRP A 235 1.19 14.16 15.55
N GLY A 236 1.54 13.69 16.75
CA GLY A 236 0.59 13.44 17.84
C GLY A 236 -0.30 12.22 17.60
N GLU A 237 -1.50 12.23 18.17
CA GLU A 237 -2.41 11.08 18.19
C GLU A 237 -3.21 10.86 16.88
N ARG A 238 -2.64 11.14 15.70
CA ARG A 238 -3.32 10.83 14.43
C ARG A 238 -3.51 9.31 14.30
N ARG A 239 -4.77 8.86 14.19
CA ARG A 239 -5.16 7.43 14.15
C ARG A 239 -5.71 6.97 12.80
N ASP A 240 -5.94 7.90 11.87
CA ASP A 240 -6.67 7.70 10.61
C ASP A 240 -5.82 7.18 9.44
N TYR A 241 -4.53 6.90 9.69
CA TYR A 241 -3.57 6.52 8.65
C TYR A 241 -2.86 5.19 8.93
N LEU A 242 -3.28 4.38 9.91
CA LEU A 242 -2.51 3.20 10.30
C LEU A 242 -2.23 2.23 9.14
N TRP A 243 -3.17 2.11 8.21
CA TRP A 243 -3.07 1.28 7.00
C TRP A 243 -1.84 1.58 6.13
N ILE A 244 -1.32 2.82 6.08
CA ILE A 244 -0.11 3.12 5.30
C ILE A 244 1.16 2.51 5.92
N TYR A 245 1.12 2.18 7.21
CA TYR A 245 2.25 1.58 7.91
C TYR A 245 2.43 0.08 7.63
N VAL A 246 1.44 -0.60 7.04
CA VAL A 246 1.52 -2.04 6.77
C VAL A 246 2.68 -2.36 5.81
N VAL A 247 2.84 -1.59 4.73
CA VAL A 247 3.97 -1.78 3.79
C VAL A 247 5.31 -1.40 4.41
N LYS A 248 5.31 -0.53 5.43
CA LYS A 248 6.54 -0.12 6.14
C LYS A 248 7.02 -1.24 7.05
N GLN A 249 6.09 -1.85 7.79
CA GLN A 249 6.33 -3.08 8.53
C GLN A 249 6.81 -4.20 7.60
N ALA A 250 6.16 -4.39 6.46
CA ALA A 250 6.53 -5.43 5.50
C ALA A 250 7.95 -5.21 4.92
N SER A 251 8.27 -3.96 4.57
CA SER A 251 9.64 -3.55 4.16
C SER A 251 10.66 -3.88 5.25
N LEU A 252 10.34 -3.61 6.52
CA LEU A 252 11.23 -3.87 7.65
C LEU A 252 11.45 -5.37 7.89
N VAL A 253 10.42 -6.19 7.70
CA VAL A 253 10.51 -7.66 7.75
C VAL A 253 11.43 -8.18 6.64
N GLU A 254 11.28 -7.67 5.41
CA GLU A 254 12.17 -8.06 4.30
C GLU A 254 13.61 -7.63 4.55
N LEU A 255 13.83 -6.43 5.09
CA LEU A 255 15.15 -5.97 5.50
C LEU A 255 15.77 -6.89 6.55
N ALA A 256 15.04 -7.24 7.62
CA ALA A 256 15.50 -8.18 8.64
C ALA A 256 15.83 -9.57 8.07
N ARG A 257 15.08 -10.02 7.06
CA ARG A 257 15.33 -11.29 6.37
C ARG A 257 16.62 -11.26 5.54
N MET A 258 16.87 -10.16 4.83
CA MET A 258 18.03 -9.99 3.94
C MET A 258 19.31 -9.55 4.65
N GLU A 259 19.21 -9.06 5.89
CA GLU A 259 20.36 -8.54 6.64
C GLU A 259 21.22 -9.67 7.23
N GLU A 260 22.53 -9.52 7.03
CA GLU A 260 23.57 -10.45 7.49
C GLU A 260 24.32 -9.90 8.71
N ASP A 261 24.44 -8.57 8.84
CA ASP A 261 25.02 -7.95 10.03
C ASP A 261 24.06 -8.10 11.22
N ALA A 262 24.52 -8.81 12.26
CA ALA A 262 23.71 -9.13 13.42
C ALA A 262 23.21 -7.90 14.19
N SER A 263 23.98 -6.81 14.22
CA SER A 263 23.61 -5.57 14.91
C SER A 263 22.52 -4.82 14.16
N ILE A 264 22.68 -4.68 12.84
CA ILE A 264 21.67 -4.04 11.99
C ILE A 264 20.39 -4.87 11.93
N LYS A 265 20.51 -6.20 11.84
CA LYS A 265 19.36 -7.10 11.89
C LYS A 265 18.58 -6.96 13.20
N ALA A 266 19.28 -6.84 14.34
CA ALA A 266 18.66 -6.62 15.63
C ALA A 266 17.88 -5.29 15.69
N ASN A 267 18.37 -4.22 15.03
CA ASN A 267 17.62 -2.97 14.90
C ASN A 267 16.30 -3.18 14.16
N PHE A 268 16.31 -3.88 13.03
CA PHE A 268 15.07 -4.15 12.29
C PHE A 268 14.09 -5.01 13.07
N GLN A 269 14.57 -6.08 13.71
CA GLN A 269 13.77 -6.92 14.60
C GLN A 269 13.17 -6.11 15.74
N LYS A 270 13.95 -5.20 16.35
CA LYS A 270 13.45 -4.33 17.41
C LYS A 270 12.31 -3.42 16.92
N GLY A 271 12.43 -2.86 15.72
CA GLY A 271 11.38 -2.06 15.10
C GLY A 271 10.10 -2.85 14.83
N ILE A 272 10.24 -4.09 14.32
CA ILE A 272 9.12 -5.02 14.08
C ILE A 272 8.33 -5.25 15.39
N GLU A 273 9.03 -5.52 16.49
CA GLU A 273 8.41 -5.72 17.82
C GLU A 273 7.77 -4.45 18.38
N ASN A 274 8.45 -3.31 18.25
CA ASN A 274 7.91 -2.04 18.72
C ASN A 274 6.62 -1.70 17.97
N ASN A 275 6.57 -1.93 16.66
CA ASN A 275 5.38 -1.70 15.84
C ASN A 275 4.22 -2.63 16.21
N ARG A 276 4.49 -3.91 16.47
CA ARG A 276 3.49 -4.85 16.99
C ARG A 276 2.88 -4.35 18.30
N ALA A 277 3.71 -3.94 19.25
CA ALA A 277 3.25 -3.40 20.53
C ALA A 277 2.42 -2.11 20.36
N ASP A 278 2.83 -1.25 19.44
CA ASP A 278 2.20 0.04 19.12
C ASP A 278 0.73 -0.12 18.70
N VAL A 279 0.46 -1.12 17.87
CA VAL A 279 -0.84 -1.30 17.21
C VAL A 279 -1.83 -2.16 18.00
N MET A 280 -1.44 -2.68 19.16
CA MET A 280 -2.23 -3.65 19.93
C MET A 280 -3.57 -3.07 20.45
N GLU A 281 -3.66 -1.77 20.70
CA GLU A 281 -4.93 -1.12 21.06
C GLU A 281 -5.82 -0.81 19.85
N PHE A 282 -5.23 -0.72 18.66
CA PHE A 282 -5.98 -0.46 17.43
C PHE A 282 -6.67 -1.71 16.92
N VAL A 283 -5.99 -2.87 17.00
CA VAL A 283 -6.58 -4.14 16.58
C VAL A 283 -7.83 -4.49 17.38
N LYS A 284 -7.90 -4.12 18.67
CA LYS A 284 -9.05 -4.39 19.56
C LYS A 284 -10.33 -3.62 19.17
N GLN A 285 -10.23 -2.52 18.43
CA GLN A 285 -11.40 -1.71 18.03
C GLN A 285 -12.31 -2.43 17.03
N TYR A 286 -11.89 -3.57 16.47
CA TYR A 286 -12.75 -4.39 15.60
C TYR A 286 -14.10 -4.73 16.23
N SER A 287 -14.15 -4.96 17.55
CA SER A 287 -15.36 -5.36 18.26
C SER A 287 -16.44 -4.27 18.32
N GLU A 288 -16.09 -3.02 18.03
CA GLU A 288 -17.04 -1.91 17.96
C GLU A 288 -17.76 -1.83 16.61
N PHE A 289 -17.31 -2.58 15.60
CA PHE A 289 -17.98 -2.65 14.31
C PHE A 289 -19.29 -3.46 14.43
N ASP A 290 -20.40 -2.84 14.05
CA ASP A 290 -21.72 -3.44 13.97
C ASP A 290 -22.02 -3.83 12.51
N ASN A 291 -22.13 -5.13 12.26
CA ASN A 291 -22.47 -5.69 10.95
C ASN A 291 -23.90 -5.35 10.46
N ASN A 292 -24.72 -4.70 11.29
CA ASN A 292 -26.04 -4.22 10.93
C ASN A 292 -26.13 -2.70 10.84
N ASP A 293 -25.02 -1.98 11.03
CA ASP A 293 -24.99 -0.52 10.85
C ASP A 293 -25.39 -0.12 9.43
N THR A 294 -26.25 0.89 9.33
CA THR A 294 -26.85 1.35 8.07
C THR A 294 -26.40 2.76 7.69
N LYS A 295 -25.23 3.23 8.16
CA LYS A 295 -24.72 4.55 7.78
C LYS A 295 -24.63 4.68 6.26
N LYS A 296 -24.96 5.88 5.76
CA LYS A 296 -24.94 6.20 4.33
C LYS A 296 -23.53 6.13 3.75
N PHE A 297 -23.38 5.41 2.64
CA PHE A 297 -22.17 5.42 1.81
C PHE A 297 -22.41 6.22 0.52
N GLY A 298 -22.21 7.54 0.58
CA GLY A 298 -22.45 8.42 -0.56
C GLY A 298 -21.30 8.52 -1.56
N ASN A 299 -20.10 8.03 -1.20
CA ASN A 299 -18.92 8.06 -2.07
C ASN A 299 -19.09 7.24 -3.36
N VAL A 300 -20.11 6.38 -3.46
CA VAL A 300 -20.48 5.70 -4.72
C VAL A 300 -20.67 6.70 -5.87
N ASN A 301 -21.17 7.91 -5.55
CA ASN A 301 -21.32 9.05 -6.46
C ASN A 301 -20.29 10.15 -6.11
N TRP A 302 -19.00 9.78 -6.07
CA TRP A 302 -17.91 10.66 -5.65
C TRP A 302 -17.89 12.02 -6.37
N GLY A 303 -18.31 12.09 -7.64
CA GLY A 303 -18.40 13.34 -8.39
C GLY A 303 -19.38 14.35 -7.80
N GLU A 304 -20.50 13.87 -7.24
CA GLU A 304 -21.51 14.74 -6.60
C GLU A 304 -21.02 15.33 -5.28
N CYS A 305 -20.02 14.71 -4.66
CA CYS A 305 -19.40 15.17 -3.42
C CYS A 305 -18.52 16.42 -3.61
N TYR A 306 -18.34 16.89 -4.86
CA TYR A 306 -17.54 18.07 -5.20
C TYR A 306 -18.35 19.08 -6.04
N PRO A 307 -19.38 19.72 -5.46
CA PRO A 307 -20.23 20.67 -6.19
C PRO A 307 -19.51 21.96 -6.60
N THR A 308 -18.39 22.27 -5.97
CA THR A 308 -17.58 23.50 -6.19
C THR A 308 -16.24 23.19 -6.86
N TRP A 309 -16.22 22.18 -7.74
CA TRP A 309 -15.00 21.80 -8.47
C TRP A 309 -14.48 22.93 -9.37
N TYR A 310 -13.15 23.10 -9.41
CA TYR A 310 -12.45 23.99 -10.33
C TYR A 310 -11.17 23.32 -10.88
N PRO A 311 -10.70 23.73 -12.08
CA PRO A 311 -9.42 23.25 -12.62
C PRO A 311 -8.27 23.58 -11.66
N GLN A 312 -7.36 22.63 -11.45
CA GLN A 312 -6.17 22.84 -10.62
C GLN A 312 -4.92 22.78 -11.49
N PHE A 313 -4.02 23.74 -11.32
CA PHE A 313 -2.75 23.86 -12.04
C PHE A 313 -1.54 23.64 -11.12
N THR A 314 -1.76 23.60 -9.81
CA THR A 314 -0.72 23.32 -8.80
C THR A 314 -1.16 22.19 -7.86
N LYS A 315 -0.19 21.55 -7.20
CA LYS A 315 -0.47 20.53 -6.19
C LYS A 315 -1.20 21.12 -4.98
N GLU A 316 -0.89 22.36 -4.64
CA GLU A 316 -1.49 23.11 -3.54
C GLU A 316 -2.99 23.34 -3.78
N GLU A 317 -3.36 23.75 -5.00
CA GLU A 317 -4.77 23.87 -5.41
C GLU A 317 -5.50 22.52 -5.38
N ALA A 318 -4.86 21.44 -5.83
CA ALA A 318 -5.43 20.11 -5.78
C ALA A 318 -5.64 19.61 -4.34
N ILE A 319 -4.70 19.89 -3.42
CA ILE A 319 -4.86 19.62 -1.99
C ILE A 319 -5.99 20.45 -1.39
N GLU A 320 -6.06 21.74 -1.70
CA GLU A 320 -7.12 22.62 -1.23
C GLU A 320 -8.49 22.10 -1.67
N LEU A 321 -8.64 21.76 -2.96
CA LEU A 321 -9.87 21.24 -3.50
C LEU A 321 -10.26 19.91 -2.86
N SER A 322 -9.30 19.01 -2.61
CA SER A 322 -9.59 17.72 -1.94
C SER A 322 -10.25 17.88 -0.57
N ARG A 323 -9.98 18.99 0.14
CA ARG A 323 -10.55 19.33 1.45
C ARG A 323 -11.94 19.95 1.37
N LYS A 324 -12.38 20.39 0.19
CA LYS A 324 -13.72 21.00 -0.06
C LYS A 324 -14.82 19.96 -0.32
N ARG A 325 -14.59 18.69 0.04
CA ARG A 325 -15.56 17.62 -0.11
C ARG A 325 -16.83 17.90 0.70
N ASP A 326 -17.98 17.77 0.06
CA ASP A 326 -19.28 17.79 0.72
C ASP A 326 -19.45 16.52 1.58
N SER A 327 -19.34 16.70 2.90
CA SER A 327 -19.38 15.59 3.87
C SER A 327 -20.79 15.02 4.06
N GLU A 328 -21.84 15.81 3.84
CA GLU A 328 -23.22 15.35 3.93
C GLU A 328 -23.56 14.43 2.75
N LYS A 329 -23.10 14.81 1.55
CA LYS A 329 -23.22 13.96 0.37
C LYS A 329 -22.41 12.69 0.51
N ALA A 330 -21.14 12.79 0.91
CA ALA A 330 -20.25 11.65 1.09
C ALA A 330 -20.77 10.65 2.15
N GLY A 331 -21.46 11.16 3.18
CA GLY A 331 -21.96 10.36 4.29
C GLY A 331 -20.85 9.87 5.23
N GLU A 332 -21.24 9.06 6.22
CA GLU A 332 -20.35 8.68 7.32
C GLU A 332 -19.74 7.28 7.15
N ARG A 333 -20.26 6.47 6.23
CA ARG A 333 -19.91 5.05 6.16
C ARG A 333 -18.45 4.79 5.79
N LYS A 334 -17.84 5.60 4.91
CA LYS A 334 -16.40 5.48 4.59
C LYS A 334 -15.54 5.68 5.85
N LYS A 335 -15.85 6.69 6.67
CA LYS A 335 -15.13 6.94 7.93
C LYS A 335 -15.38 5.81 8.95
N TYR A 336 -16.60 5.33 9.03
CA TYR A 336 -16.98 4.22 9.91
C TYR A 336 -16.20 2.94 9.58
N GLU A 337 -16.18 2.53 8.31
CA GLU A 337 -15.41 1.37 7.85
C GLU A 337 -13.90 1.57 8.03
N ARG A 338 -13.36 2.75 7.69
CA ARG A 338 -11.91 2.98 7.88
C ARG A 338 -11.48 2.90 9.35
N ASN A 339 -12.29 3.44 10.26
CA ASN A 339 -11.98 3.45 11.68
C ASN A 339 -12.13 2.08 12.35
N LEU A 340 -13.18 1.34 12.03
CA LEU A 340 -13.57 0.13 12.76
C LEU A 340 -13.37 -1.17 11.97
N MET A 341 -12.98 -1.09 10.69
CA MET A 341 -12.63 -2.22 9.83
C MET A 341 -11.21 -2.09 9.29
N THR A 342 -10.88 -1.07 8.51
CA THR A 342 -9.53 -0.94 7.91
C THR A 342 -8.46 -0.85 8.99
N ASN A 343 -8.60 0.05 9.94
CA ASN A 343 -7.58 0.26 10.97
C ASN A 343 -7.33 -1.00 11.80
N PRO A 344 -8.36 -1.70 12.34
CA PRO A 344 -8.14 -2.98 13.02
C PRO A 344 -7.53 -4.07 12.14
N LEU A 345 -7.93 -4.19 10.87
CA LEU A 345 -7.35 -5.18 9.95
C LEU A 345 -5.90 -4.85 9.54
N ALA A 346 -5.58 -3.56 9.39
CA ALA A 346 -4.21 -3.09 9.19
C ALA A 346 -3.34 -3.35 10.42
N ALA A 347 -3.87 -3.11 11.62
CA ALA A 347 -3.19 -3.46 12.88
C ALA A 347 -2.95 -4.98 12.95
N ALA A 348 -3.96 -5.79 12.64
CA ALA A 348 -3.82 -7.24 12.56
C ALA A 348 -2.76 -7.68 11.52
N SER A 349 -2.65 -6.95 10.41
CA SER A 349 -1.62 -7.19 9.39
C SER A 349 -0.21 -6.89 9.89
N ILE A 350 -0.02 -5.79 10.62
CA ILE A 350 1.27 -5.44 11.26
C ILE A 350 1.65 -6.49 12.31
N ILE A 351 0.67 -6.96 13.09
CA ILE A 351 0.86 -8.03 14.07
C ILE A 351 1.21 -9.35 13.37
N ALA A 352 0.49 -9.74 12.31
CA ALA A 352 0.78 -10.97 11.55
C ALA A 352 2.23 -10.99 11.03
N LEU A 353 2.70 -9.85 10.51
CA LEU A 353 4.06 -9.67 10.00
C LEU A 353 5.15 -9.80 11.08
N SER A 354 4.82 -9.64 12.36
CA SER A 354 5.80 -9.82 13.46
C SER A 354 6.14 -11.27 13.75
N GLY A 355 5.33 -12.22 13.26
CA GLY A 355 5.68 -13.64 13.27
C GLY A 355 5.41 -14.39 14.58
N HIS A 356 4.66 -13.80 15.51
CA HIS A 356 4.35 -14.42 16.81
C HIS A 356 3.12 -15.33 16.73
N SER A 357 3.29 -16.60 17.13
CA SER A 357 2.21 -17.60 17.11
C SER A 357 1.11 -17.33 18.15
N GLU A 358 1.41 -16.62 19.23
CA GLU A 358 0.43 -16.26 20.25
C GLU A 358 -0.62 -15.26 19.76
N ASP A 359 -0.35 -14.52 18.68
CA ASP A 359 -1.28 -13.52 18.12
C ASP A 359 -2.36 -14.14 17.22
N CYS A 360 -2.21 -15.42 16.89
CA CYS A 360 -3.06 -16.14 15.96
C CYS A 360 -4.55 -16.08 16.33
N GLU A 361 -4.87 -16.33 17.60
CA GLU A 361 -6.25 -16.30 18.08
C GLU A 361 -6.87 -14.90 17.94
N LEU A 362 -6.10 -13.85 18.21
CA LEU A 362 -6.54 -12.47 18.03
C LEU A 362 -6.80 -12.15 16.56
N ILE A 363 -5.88 -12.53 15.67
CA ILE A 363 -6.02 -12.34 14.23
C ILE A 363 -7.26 -13.07 13.70
N ASP A 364 -7.48 -14.33 14.13
CA ASP A 364 -8.65 -15.12 13.75
C ASP A 364 -9.96 -14.45 14.19
N LYS A 365 -10.02 -13.91 15.41
CA LYS A 365 -11.20 -13.18 15.90
C LYS A 365 -11.50 -11.93 15.08
N VAL A 366 -10.48 -11.13 14.79
CA VAL A 366 -10.62 -9.89 14.03
C VAL A 366 -11.10 -10.19 12.60
N VAL A 367 -10.45 -11.12 11.91
CA VAL A 367 -10.83 -11.55 10.55
C VAL A 367 -12.23 -12.16 10.52
N SER A 368 -12.64 -12.87 11.56
CA SER A 368 -13.95 -13.53 11.57
C SER A 368 -15.11 -12.62 11.96
N HIS A 369 -14.83 -11.37 12.36
CA HIS A 369 -15.85 -10.46 12.89
C HIS A 369 -16.74 -9.86 11.80
N TYR A 370 -16.20 -9.58 10.62
CA TYR A 370 -16.87 -8.78 9.60
C TYR A 370 -17.74 -9.65 8.67
N ASN A 371 -18.92 -9.13 8.32
CA ASN A 371 -19.68 -9.62 7.19
C ASN A 371 -19.23 -8.89 5.92
N TYR A 372 -18.26 -9.47 5.23
CA TYR A 372 -17.61 -8.87 4.06
C TYR A 372 -18.58 -8.51 2.93
N SER A 373 -19.72 -9.21 2.82
CA SER A 373 -20.73 -8.92 1.79
C SER A 373 -21.43 -7.56 1.97
N LYS A 374 -21.35 -6.96 3.16
CA LYS A 374 -21.97 -5.67 3.49
C LYS A 374 -20.99 -4.49 3.49
N LEU A 375 -19.71 -4.71 3.21
CA LEU A 375 -18.71 -3.65 3.21
C LEU A 375 -18.72 -2.89 1.88
N TYR A 376 -18.41 -1.60 1.97
CA TYR A 376 -18.35 -0.69 0.82
C TYR A 376 -16.91 -0.40 0.38
N MET A 377 -15.92 -0.65 1.24
CA MET A 377 -14.50 -0.38 0.97
C MET A 377 -13.72 -1.65 0.65
N GLY A 378 -12.88 -1.61 -0.38
CA GLY A 378 -12.00 -2.72 -0.76
C GLY A 378 -10.83 -2.92 0.20
N GLU A 379 -10.57 -1.95 1.08
CA GLU A 379 -9.55 -1.97 2.14
C GLU A 379 -9.65 -3.20 3.06
N PHE A 380 -10.77 -3.93 3.09
CA PHE A 380 -10.86 -5.19 3.84
C PHE A 380 -9.94 -6.30 3.33
N PHE A 381 -9.27 -6.14 2.18
CA PHE A 381 -8.24 -7.09 1.71
C PHE A 381 -7.17 -7.35 2.78
N PHE A 382 -6.96 -6.41 3.72
CA PHE A 382 -6.10 -6.61 4.89
C PHE A 382 -6.50 -7.83 5.75
N ALA A 383 -7.74 -8.31 5.67
CA ALA A 383 -8.15 -9.56 6.30
C ALA A 383 -7.41 -10.77 5.75
N GLU A 384 -7.35 -10.91 4.41
CA GLU A 384 -6.54 -11.95 3.76
C GLU A 384 -5.05 -11.74 4.03
N TYR A 385 -4.60 -10.48 3.99
CA TYR A 385 -3.21 -10.16 4.30
C TYR A 385 -2.81 -10.64 5.70
N ALA A 386 -3.57 -10.28 6.75
CA ALA A 386 -3.29 -10.73 8.11
C ALA A 386 -3.43 -12.26 8.25
N TYR A 387 -4.45 -12.86 7.62
CA TYR A 387 -4.74 -14.29 7.75
C TYR A 387 -3.66 -15.18 7.12
N TYR A 388 -3.15 -14.82 5.95
CA TYR A 388 -2.19 -15.68 5.24
C TYR A 388 -0.73 -15.42 5.64
N LEU A 389 -0.42 -14.24 6.17
CA LEU A 389 0.96 -13.91 6.56
C LEU A 389 1.31 -14.29 8.01
N ARG A 390 0.31 -14.57 8.87
CA ARG A 390 0.53 -15.01 10.26
C ARG A 390 1.25 -16.36 10.33
N SER A 391 1.93 -16.60 11.46
CA SER A 391 2.81 -17.77 11.64
C SER A 391 2.15 -18.99 12.31
N CYS A 392 0.82 -19.10 12.28
CA CYS A 392 0.09 -20.12 13.05
C CYS A 392 0.32 -21.56 12.58
N ASN A 393 0.70 -21.75 11.32
CA ASN A 393 0.84 -23.06 10.67
C ASN A 393 2.13 -23.13 9.82
N LYS A 394 3.15 -22.32 10.13
CA LYS A 394 4.43 -22.30 9.42
C LYS A 394 5.45 -23.21 10.08
#